data_AF-A0A2A4TRA3-F1
#
_entry.id   AF-A0A2A4TRA3-F1
#
_cell.length_a   1.000
_cell.length_b   1.000
_cell.length_c   1.000
_cell.angle_alpha   90.00
_cell.angle_beta   90.00
_cell.angle_gamma   90.00
#
_symmetry.space_group_name_H-M   'P 1'
#
loop_
_entity.id
_entity.type
_entity.pdbx_description
1 polymer ?
#
loop_
_entity_poly.entity_id
_entity_poly.type
_entity_poly.pdbx_seq_one_letter_code
_entity_poly.pdbx_strand_id
1 'polypeptide(L)'
;MRILLILFIAVQPVSARVVSGRKIGTPIALSATIPLGWSPAAAQSASLELPSLTAGVLPVVAPISLPTQSPAVSEVGRQFPKPAVRRSVARVVRSITKHNALPNPGAAPKLYGMFTQFWSGQAPRFSAEPVSLNGADAKKPGVTLQRMKKFAPISKSEPDADPYEPLAVMPKGKYAGQKIDTSERRALTILRGEAAAPFAPKDGEIVAANFRHDGKFWIVKLPADAVERVIFEKWDFGEKQVRLSMFGKTLLDFELFHVAHTELRFKFRDGSGATLYPQRSYAVDEVVQAVGEPLQDIVNSIEAVSIPGVAFSVWGGLTNQFVASRRFKSLRENYYERVTRERRHVEQWDLLMDDDRKRKLFNQAVLESDEDGLRTMYHLFRHSCTTEAFRLIDSVMNYGIRTWRTFFKRMPQFPELYLWARGLLKPGGKSRMKPLGLEKEEWREVLRERMRSERDERKRLKKEG
;
A
#
# COMPACT_ATOMS: atom_id res chain seq x y z
N MET A 1 2.76 25.95 -27.75
CA MET A 1 2.66 26.86 -26.60
C MET A 1 1.84 26.20 -25.50
N ARG A 2 2.45 25.90 -24.36
CA ARG A 2 1.76 25.36 -23.18
C ARG A 2 1.54 26.51 -22.20
N ILE A 3 0.29 26.87 -21.94
CA ILE A 3 -0.06 27.83 -20.88
C ILE A 3 -0.30 27.01 -19.61
N LEU A 4 0.61 27.15 -18.65
CA LEU A 4 0.48 26.64 -17.30
C LEU A 4 -0.24 27.71 -16.48
N LEU A 5 -1.50 27.46 -16.09
CA LEU A 5 -2.25 28.37 -15.23
C LEU A 5 -2.04 27.95 -13.77
N ILE A 6 -1.20 28.70 -13.04
CA ILE A 6 -1.06 28.57 -11.59
C ILE A 6 -2.08 29.51 -10.95
N LEU A 7 -3.05 28.96 -10.22
CA LEU A 7 -4.03 29.73 -9.46
C LEU A 7 -3.47 30.04 -8.06
N PHE A 8 -2.99 31.26 -7.85
CA PHE A 8 -2.68 31.77 -6.50
C PHE A 8 -3.98 32.24 -5.83
N ILE A 9 -4.35 31.62 -4.70
CA ILE A 9 -5.32 32.20 -3.77
C ILE A 9 -4.55 33.17 -2.88
N ALA A 10 -4.67 34.46 -3.16
CA ALA A 10 -4.16 35.51 -2.28
C ALA A 10 -5.04 35.57 -1.03
N VAL A 11 -4.51 35.12 0.11
CA VAL A 11 -5.04 35.45 1.43
C VAL A 11 -4.51 36.83 1.78
N GLN A 12 -5.38 37.83 1.87
CA GLN A 12 -4.98 39.16 2.33
C GLN A 12 -4.62 39.11 3.82
N PRO A 13 -3.44 39.62 4.24
CA PRO A 13 -3.16 39.82 5.65
C PRO A 13 -3.90 41.05 6.15
N VAL A 14 -4.72 40.87 7.19
CA VAL A 14 -5.26 41.96 7.99
C VAL A 14 -4.08 42.66 8.68
N SER A 15 -3.87 43.93 8.35
CA SER A 15 -2.80 44.76 8.93
C SER A 15 -3.09 45.06 10.40
N ALA A 16 -2.25 44.55 11.30
CA ALA A 16 -2.16 45.06 12.67
C ALA A 16 -1.18 46.24 12.69
N ARG A 17 -1.69 47.43 13.06
CA ARG A 17 -0.85 48.58 13.44
C ARG A 17 -0.09 48.22 14.71
N VAL A 18 1.25 48.27 14.66
CA VAL A 18 2.10 48.34 15.86
C VAL A 18 2.96 49.59 15.75
N VAL A 19 2.87 50.39 16.80
CA VAL A 19 3.50 51.68 17.01
C VAL A 19 5.00 51.51 17.23
N SER A 20 5.77 52.42 16.65
CA SER A 20 7.22 52.56 16.73
C SER A 20 7.75 52.83 18.14
N GLY A 21 8.90 52.26 18.50
CA GLY A 21 9.63 52.69 19.69
C GLY A 21 11.02 52.06 19.88
N ARG A 22 12.05 52.83 19.47
CA ARG A 22 13.45 52.87 19.94
C ARG A 22 14.46 51.73 19.69
N LYS A 23 15.61 52.19 19.18
CA LYS A 23 16.94 51.55 19.03
C LYS A 23 17.73 51.60 20.35
N ILE A 24 18.69 50.67 20.49
CA ILE A 24 20.10 50.77 21.00
C ILE A 24 20.46 49.31 21.38
N GLY A 25 21.42 48.63 20.74
CA GLY A 25 22.85 48.67 21.08
C GLY A 25 23.54 47.37 20.62
N THR A 26 24.85 47.46 20.43
CA THR A 26 25.82 46.56 19.78
C THR A 26 26.06 45.19 20.46
N PRO A 27 26.68 44.21 19.75
CA PRO A 27 26.90 42.86 20.26
C PRO A 27 28.21 42.71 21.05
N ILE A 28 28.18 41.94 22.13
CA ILE A 28 29.37 41.43 22.83
C ILE A 28 29.68 40.04 22.30
N ALA A 29 30.89 39.89 21.75
CA ALA A 29 31.48 38.60 21.43
C ALA A 29 32.06 37.97 22.71
N LEU A 30 31.70 36.72 22.99
CA LEU A 30 32.39 35.88 23.96
C LEU A 30 32.77 34.58 23.26
N SER A 31 34.05 34.48 22.92
CA SER A 31 34.73 33.22 22.60
C SER A 31 34.86 32.41 23.89
N ALA A 32 34.33 31.19 23.88
CA ALA A 32 34.64 30.18 24.89
C ALA A 32 35.21 28.95 24.18
N THR A 33 36.52 28.84 24.26
CA THR A 33 37.31 27.65 23.92
C THR A 33 37.10 26.61 25.01
N ILE A 34 36.60 25.42 24.69
CA ILE A 34 36.57 24.26 25.60
C ILE A 34 37.49 23.19 25.00
N PRO A 35 38.48 22.68 25.75
CA PRO A 35 39.40 21.67 25.25
C PRO A 35 38.76 20.27 25.27
N LEU A 36 39.12 19.52 24.24
CA LEU A 36 39.00 18.07 24.12
C LEU A 36 39.70 17.35 25.26
N GLY A 37 39.06 16.33 25.84
CA GLY A 37 39.73 15.40 26.74
C GLY A 37 38.82 14.30 27.28
N TRP A 38 39.09 13.08 26.82
CA TRP A 38 38.92 11.80 27.52
C TRP A 38 37.66 10.94 27.30
N SER A 39 37.96 9.69 26.93
CA SER A 39 37.18 8.45 26.95
C SER A 39 38.23 7.33 27.00
N PRO A 40 37.95 6.07 27.41
CA PRO A 40 36.91 5.54 28.30
C PRO A 40 37.52 4.74 29.48
N ALA A 41 36.73 4.50 30.54
CA ALA A 41 37.06 3.47 31.52
C ALA A 41 35.85 2.54 31.74
N ALA A 42 36.16 1.25 31.69
CA ALA A 42 35.27 0.12 31.83
C ALA A 42 34.52 0.11 33.16
N ALA A 43 33.23 -0.20 33.11
CA ALA A 43 32.44 -0.54 34.30
C ALA A 43 32.08 -2.03 34.23
N GLN A 44 32.60 -2.76 35.21
CA GLN A 44 32.38 -4.16 35.47
C GLN A 44 30.94 -4.42 35.90
N SER A 45 30.43 -5.57 35.47
CA SER A 45 29.21 -6.22 35.91
C SER A 45 29.24 -6.54 37.40
N ALA A 46 28.35 -5.94 38.19
CA ALA A 46 28.02 -6.40 39.53
C ALA A 46 26.74 -7.23 39.48
N SER A 47 26.87 -8.53 39.78
CA SER A 47 25.76 -9.46 40.01
C SER A 47 25.11 -9.14 41.36
N LEU A 48 23.82 -8.82 41.36
CA LEU A 48 22.99 -8.69 42.55
C LEU A 48 22.15 -9.96 42.69
N GLU A 49 22.45 -10.73 43.74
CA GLU A 49 21.64 -11.84 44.23
C GLU A 49 20.31 -11.29 44.79
N LEU A 50 19.20 -11.92 44.38
CA LEU A 50 17.87 -11.70 44.96
C LEU A 50 17.55 -12.86 45.92
N PRO A 51 17.07 -12.59 47.15
CA PRO A 51 16.56 -13.63 48.02
C PRO A 51 15.15 -14.06 47.61
N SER A 52 14.94 -15.37 47.64
CA SER A 52 13.68 -16.08 47.55
C SER A 52 12.67 -15.58 48.58
N LEU A 53 11.47 -15.19 48.13
CA LEU A 53 10.31 -15.00 49.01
C LEU A 53 9.19 -15.95 48.63
N THR A 54 8.69 -16.52 49.71
CA THR A 54 7.77 -17.63 49.88
C THR A 54 6.33 -17.30 49.51
N ALA A 55 5.59 -18.38 49.23
CA ALA A 55 4.19 -18.45 48.90
C ALA A 55 3.28 -17.60 49.82
N GLY A 56 2.40 -16.82 49.19
CA GLY A 56 1.33 -16.05 49.83
C GLY A 56 -0.01 -16.37 49.18
N VAL A 57 -0.95 -16.79 50.02
CA VAL A 57 -2.31 -17.25 49.74
C VAL A 57 -3.17 -16.15 49.08
N LEU A 58 -3.92 -16.50 48.04
CA LEU A 58 -4.90 -15.64 47.37
C LEU A 58 -6.23 -15.58 48.16
N PRO A 59 -6.81 -14.40 48.46
CA PRO A 59 -8.20 -14.30 48.82
C PRO A 59 -9.11 -14.14 47.59
N VAL A 60 -10.19 -14.92 47.61
CA VAL A 60 -11.33 -14.89 46.69
C VAL A 60 -12.05 -13.53 46.78
N VAL A 61 -12.16 -12.83 45.66
CA VAL A 61 -12.95 -11.59 45.53
C VAL A 61 -14.23 -11.87 44.76
N ALA A 62 -15.37 -11.54 45.37
CA ALA A 62 -16.72 -11.68 44.84
C ALA A 62 -17.01 -10.69 43.67
N PRO A 63 -17.95 -11.00 42.76
CA PRO A 63 -18.24 -10.16 41.60
C PRO A 63 -19.08 -8.92 41.98
N ILE A 64 -18.57 -7.74 41.61
CA ILE A 64 -19.30 -6.47 41.67
C ILE A 64 -20.19 -6.35 40.44
N SER A 65 -21.50 -6.20 40.66
CA SER A 65 -22.49 -5.91 39.62
C SER A 65 -22.42 -4.43 39.19
N LEU A 66 -22.38 -4.17 37.88
CA LEU A 66 -22.46 -2.82 37.29
C LEU A 66 -23.92 -2.49 36.92
N PRO A 67 -24.42 -1.28 37.22
CA PRO A 67 -25.71 -0.83 36.71
C PRO A 67 -25.58 -0.27 35.29
N THR A 68 -26.38 -0.84 34.38
CA THR A 68 -26.73 -0.28 33.07
C THR A 68 -27.57 0.99 33.21
N GLN A 69 -27.10 2.12 32.69
CA GLN A 69 -27.93 3.27 32.35
C GLN A 69 -27.59 3.77 30.94
N SER A 70 -28.58 3.70 30.05
CA SER A 70 -28.59 4.41 28.77
C SER A 70 -29.29 5.75 28.96
N PRO A 71 -28.72 6.88 28.51
CA PRO A 71 -29.51 8.09 28.32
C PRO A 71 -30.07 8.17 26.91
N ALA A 72 -31.37 8.48 26.85
CA ALA A 72 -32.14 8.79 25.67
C ALA A 72 -31.57 10.01 24.91
N VAL A 73 -31.56 9.91 23.58
CA VAL A 73 -31.22 11.02 22.67
C VAL A 73 -32.49 11.79 22.36
N SER A 74 -32.55 13.05 22.80
CA SER A 74 -33.58 14.01 22.42
C SER A 74 -33.34 14.55 21.00
N GLU A 75 -34.34 14.44 20.12
CA GLU A 75 -34.38 15.11 18.82
C GLU A 75 -34.43 16.63 19.01
N VAL A 76 -33.39 17.33 18.53
CA VAL A 76 -33.43 18.78 18.34
C VAL A 76 -33.35 19.04 16.84
N GLY A 77 -34.51 19.28 16.23
CA GLY A 77 -34.61 19.81 14.88
C GLY A 77 -34.02 21.22 14.81
N ARG A 78 -33.05 21.44 13.92
CA ARG A 78 -32.60 22.79 13.54
C ARG A 78 -32.53 22.94 12.02
N GLN A 79 -33.22 23.96 11.55
CA GLN A 79 -33.28 24.41 10.17
C GLN A 79 -31.92 24.90 9.67
N PHE A 80 -31.56 24.51 8.44
CA PHE A 80 -30.37 24.96 7.72
C PHE A 80 -30.68 26.18 6.82
N PRO A 81 -29.83 27.22 6.76
CA PRO A 81 -29.94 28.27 5.76
C PRO A 81 -29.36 27.79 4.40
N LYS A 82 -30.23 27.64 3.40
CA LYS A 82 -29.93 27.06 2.07
C LYS A 82 -29.46 27.98 0.91
N PRO A 83 -29.33 29.34 0.98
CA PRO A 83 -29.08 30.09 -0.26
C PRO A 83 -27.61 30.38 -0.62
N ALA A 84 -26.65 30.35 0.32
CA ALA A 84 -25.28 30.83 0.04
C ALA A 84 -24.42 29.84 -0.78
N VAL A 85 -24.55 28.54 -0.53
CA VAL A 85 -23.71 27.50 -1.16
C VAL A 85 -24.09 27.24 -2.62
N ARG A 86 -25.38 27.38 -2.97
CA ARG A 86 -25.87 27.21 -4.35
C ARG A 86 -25.32 28.27 -5.31
N ARG A 87 -25.07 29.50 -4.85
CA ARG A 87 -24.59 30.60 -5.69
C ARG A 87 -23.11 30.45 -6.07
N SER A 88 -22.28 29.89 -5.19
CA SER A 88 -20.85 29.69 -5.44
C SER A 88 -20.58 28.54 -6.43
N VAL A 89 -21.31 27.43 -6.31
CA VAL A 89 -21.18 26.28 -7.23
C VAL A 89 -21.69 26.60 -8.63
N ALA A 90 -22.81 27.32 -8.75
CA ALA A 90 -23.33 27.77 -10.05
C ALA A 90 -22.36 28.74 -10.77
N ARG A 91 -21.57 29.51 -10.02
CA ARG A 91 -20.59 30.46 -10.57
C ARG A 91 -19.34 29.76 -11.11
N VAL A 92 -18.88 28.71 -10.44
CA VAL A 92 -17.75 27.87 -10.91
C VAL A 92 -18.15 27.05 -12.14
N VAL A 93 -19.34 26.45 -12.15
CA VAL A 93 -19.81 25.66 -13.31
C VAL A 93 -20.06 26.54 -14.54
N ARG A 94 -20.60 27.75 -14.38
CA ARG A 94 -20.75 28.71 -15.51
C ARG A 94 -19.41 29.21 -16.05
N SER A 95 -18.38 29.33 -15.21
CA SER A 95 -17.04 29.73 -15.64
C SER A 95 -16.38 28.64 -16.51
N ILE A 96 -16.62 27.36 -16.19
CA ILE A 96 -16.07 26.22 -16.94
C ILE A 96 -16.78 26.04 -18.29
N THR A 97 -18.09 26.30 -18.39
CA THR A 97 -18.84 26.19 -19.64
C THR A 97 -18.69 27.39 -20.57
N LYS A 98 -18.39 28.59 -20.04
CA LYS A 98 -18.24 29.81 -20.87
C LYS A 98 -16.90 29.88 -21.63
N HIS A 99 -15.91 29.05 -21.26
CA HIS A 99 -14.56 29.07 -21.85
C HIS A 99 -14.17 27.81 -22.63
N ASN A 100 -15.09 26.84 -22.78
CA ASN A 100 -14.86 25.67 -23.62
C ASN A 100 -15.96 25.57 -24.68
N ALA A 101 -15.60 25.81 -25.94
CA ALA A 101 -16.46 25.48 -27.07
C ALA A 101 -16.53 23.95 -27.21
N LEU A 102 -17.63 23.34 -26.79
CA LEU A 102 -17.93 21.94 -27.13
C LEU A 102 -18.57 21.91 -28.53
N PRO A 103 -18.12 21.03 -29.44
CA PRO A 103 -18.62 21.00 -30.82
C PRO A 103 -20.02 20.38 -30.96
N ASN A 104 -20.70 20.01 -29.87
CA ASN A 104 -22.06 19.47 -29.96
C ASN A 104 -22.84 19.63 -28.64
N PRO A 105 -23.86 20.52 -28.57
CA PRO A 105 -24.64 20.78 -27.35
C PRO A 105 -25.50 19.58 -26.91
N GLY A 106 -25.71 18.56 -27.75
CA GLY A 106 -26.49 17.36 -27.42
C GLY A 106 -25.75 16.28 -26.61
N ALA A 107 -24.43 16.36 -26.47
CA ALA A 107 -23.63 15.33 -25.77
C ALA A 107 -23.52 15.54 -24.24
N ALA A 108 -23.69 16.78 -23.77
CA ALA A 108 -23.51 17.14 -22.37
C ALA A 108 -24.52 16.47 -21.41
N PRO A 109 -25.82 16.33 -21.73
CA PRO A 109 -26.78 15.66 -20.84
C PRO A 109 -26.52 14.15 -20.68
N LYS A 110 -26.07 13.48 -21.75
CA LYS A 110 -25.74 12.04 -21.72
C LYS A 110 -24.47 11.73 -20.93
N LEU A 111 -23.44 12.57 -21.08
CA LEU A 111 -22.21 12.47 -20.29
C LEU A 111 -22.44 12.77 -18.80
N TYR A 112 -23.30 13.73 -18.48
CA TYR A 112 -23.70 14.03 -17.10
C TYR A 112 -24.47 12.87 -16.46
N GLY A 113 -25.35 12.19 -17.21
CA GLY A 113 -26.07 10.99 -16.78
C GLY A 113 -25.14 9.79 -16.51
N MET A 114 -24.19 9.53 -17.41
CA MET A 114 -23.18 8.47 -17.20
C MET A 114 -22.24 8.78 -16.03
N PHE A 115 -21.82 10.04 -15.86
CA PHE A 115 -20.99 10.46 -14.73
C PHE A 115 -21.73 10.29 -13.39
N THR A 116 -23.00 10.67 -13.32
CA THR A 116 -23.79 10.56 -12.08
C THR A 116 -24.12 9.10 -11.72
N GLN A 117 -24.37 8.22 -12.70
CA GLN A 117 -24.51 6.78 -12.47
C GLN A 117 -23.19 6.11 -12.04
N PHE A 118 -22.06 6.51 -12.65
CA PHE A 118 -20.73 6.02 -12.27
C PHE A 118 -20.35 6.40 -10.83
N TRP A 119 -20.64 7.62 -10.40
CA TRP A 119 -20.33 8.11 -9.05
C TRP A 119 -21.29 7.64 -7.96
N SER A 120 -22.55 7.32 -8.29
CA SER A 120 -23.55 6.85 -7.33
C SER A 120 -23.46 5.35 -7.01
N GLY A 121 -22.63 4.59 -7.72
CA GLY A 121 -22.43 3.16 -7.46
C GLY A 121 -23.57 2.26 -7.92
N GLN A 122 -24.53 2.77 -8.71
CA GLN A 122 -25.58 1.96 -9.32
C GLN A 122 -25.03 1.23 -10.56
N ALA A 123 -25.16 -0.10 -10.58
CA ALA A 123 -24.81 -0.89 -11.75
C ALA A 123 -25.82 -0.62 -12.89
N PRO A 124 -25.37 -0.43 -14.14
CA PRO A 124 -26.28 -0.31 -15.27
C PRO A 124 -27.06 -1.62 -15.45
N ARG A 125 -28.39 -1.53 -15.48
CA ARG A 125 -29.27 -2.64 -15.87
C ARG A 125 -29.21 -2.78 -17.40
N PHE A 126 -28.47 -3.77 -17.88
CA PHE A 126 -28.58 -4.22 -19.26
C PHE A 126 -29.55 -5.40 -19.30
N SER A 127 -30.69 -5.24 -19.97
CA SER A 127 -31.54 -6.36 -20.39
C SER A 127 -30.87 -7.03 -21.58
N ALA A 128 -30.34 -8.24 -21.38
CA ALA A 128 -29.88 -9.07 -22.47
C ALA A 128 -31.06 -9.86 -23.05
N GLU A 129 -31.39 -9.62 -24.31
CA GLU A 129 -32.18 -10.57 -25.10
C GLU A 129 -31.29 -11.74 -25.54
N PRO A 130 -31.76 -12.99 -25.49
CA PRO A 130 -31.00 -14.14 -25.93
C PRO A 130 -30.95 -14.20 -27.46
N VAL A 131 -29.75 -14.13 -28.03
CA VAL A 131 -29.50 -14.46 -29.44
C VAL A 131 -29.27 -15.96 -29.56
N SER A 132 -30.21 -16.65 -30.21
CA SER A 132 -30.11 -18.05 -30.62
C SER A 132 -29.21 -18.16 -31.85
N LEU A 133 -28.18 -19.00 -31.79
CA LEU A 133 -27.38 -19.41 -32.95
C LEU A 133 -27.43 -20.93 -33.09
N ASN A 134 -28.30 -21.38 -33.99
CA ASN A 134 -28.21 -22.69 -34.64
C ASN A 134 -27.44 -22.51 -35.96
N GLY A 135 -26.44 -23.35 -36.22
CA GLY A 135 -25.74 -23.39 -37.50
C GLY A 135 -24.68 -24.49 -37.52
N ALA A 136 -24.88 -25.47 -38.39
CA ALA A 136 -24.21 -26.77 -38.45
C ALA A 136 -22.89 -26.78 -39.25
N ASP A 137 -22.15 -27.89 -39.03
CA ASP A 137 -21.29 -28.66 -39.93
C ASP A 137 -20.11 -28.01 -40.68
N ALA A 138 -18.89 -28.45 -40.32
CA ALA A 138 -17.80 -28.65 -41.26
C ALA A 138 -16.82 -29.75 -40.80
N LYS A 139 -16.49 -30.66 -41.73
CA LYS A 139 -15.70 -31.89 -41.59
C LYS A 139 -14.19 -31.66 -41.38
N LYS A 140 -13.55 -32.65 -40.76
CA LYS A 140 -12.11 -32.83 -40.43
C LYS A 140 -11.19 -32.90 -41.68
N PRO A 141 -9.85 -32.76 -41.53
CA PRO A 141 -8.98 -33.92 -41.25
C PRO A 141 -7.97 -33.63 -40.11
N GLY A 142 -7.67 -34.54 -39.18
CA GLY A 142 -6.85 -35.73 -39.41
C GLY A 142 -5.44 -35.49 -38.87
N VAL A 143 -5.27 -35.50 -37.54
CA VAL A 143 -3.94 -35.42 -36.88
C VAL A 143 -3.68 -36.71 -36.12
N THR A 144 -2.62 -37.38 -36.55
CA THR A 144 -2.09 -38.64 -36.03
C THR A 144 -1.59 -38.46 -34.59
N LEU A 145 -2.27 -39.08 -33.63
CA LEU A 145 -1.81 -39.20 -32.25
C LEU A 145 -0.65 -40.21 -32.20
N GLN A 146 0.58 -39.68 -32.14
CA GLN A 146 1.73 -40.50 -31.77
C GLN A 146 1.59 -40.96 -30.32
N ARG A 147 1.60 -42.28 -30.19
CA ARG A 147 1.58 -43.07 -28.96
C ARG A 147 2.79 -42.70 -28.10
N MET A 148 2.61 -41.81 -27.12
CA MET A 148 3.63 -41.53 -26.12
C MET A 148 3.89 -42.77 -25.26
N LYS A 149 5.15 -43.18 -25.22
CA LYS A 149 5.67 -44.27 -24.39
C LYS A 149 5.39 -43.94 -22.92
N LYS A 150 4.77 -44.88 -22.20
CA LYS A 150 4.66 -44.88 -20.73
C LYS A 150 6.07 -44.92 -20.15
N PHE A 151 6.55 -43.79 -19.65
CA PHE A 151 7.64 -43.78 -18.68
C PHE A 151 7.06 -44.01 -17.30
N ALA A 152 7.61 -44.99 -16.58
CA ALA A 152 7.30 -45.21 -15.18
C ALA A 152 7.72 -43.98 -14.35
N PRO A 153 6.92 -43.55 -13.36
CA PRO A 153 7.25 -42.40 -12.55
C PRO A 153 8.43 -42.74 -11.64
N ILE A 154 9.57 -42.10 -11.90
CA ILE A 154 10.61 -41.93 -10.88
C ILE A 154 9.98 -41.00 -9.83
N SER A 155 9.64 -41.53 -8.65
CA SER A 155 9.14 -40.73 -7.54
C SER A 155 10.27 -39.85 -7.00
N LYS A 156 10.52 -38.73 -7.67
CA LYS A 156 11.10 -37.55 -7.02
C LYS A 156 10.09 -37.18 -5.93
N SER A 157 10.49 -37.28 -4.66
CA SER A 157 9.79 -36.60 -3.57
C SER A 157 9.48 -35.18 -4.06
N GLU A 158 8.21 -34.84 -4.19
CA GLU A 158 7.81 -33.51 -4.64
C GLU A 158 8.59 -32.50 -3.78
N PRO A 159 9.28 -31.51 -4.39
CA PRO A 159 9.96 -30.49 -3.62
C PRO A 159 8.95 -29.94 -2.61
N ASP A 160 9.30 -30.00 -1.31
CA ASP A 160 8.42 -29.69 -0.19
C ASP A 160 7.49 -28.54 -0.56
N ALA A 161 6.22 -28.87 -0.77
CA ALA A 161 5.22 -27.89 -1.18
C ALA A 161 5.22 -26.78 -0.13
N ASP A 162 5.32 -25.53 -0.58
CA ASP A 162 5.39 -24.37 0.31
C ASP A 162 4.16 -24.35 1.22
N PRO A 163 4.31 -24.56 2.54
CA PRO A 163 3.17 -24.78 3.43
C PRO A 163 2.30 -23.53 3.62
N TYR A 164 2.80 -22.37 3.19
CA TYR A 164 2.07 -21.11 3.26
C TYR A 164 1.68 -20.58 1.88
N GLU A 165 1.81 -21.37 0.80
CA GLU A 165 1.26 -20.99 -0.50
C GLU A 165 -0.27 -20.86 -0.40
N PRO A 166 -0.84 -19.67 -0.65
CA PRO A 166 -2.28 -19.54 -0.65
C PRO A 166 -2.85 -20.27 -1.87
N LEU A 167 -3.60 -21.34 -1.61
CA LEU A 167 -4.38 -22.07 -2.63
C LEU A 167 -5.66 -21.31 -3.00
N ALA A 168 -5.53 -20.01 -3.26
CA ALA A 168 -6.65 -19.11 -3.49
C ALA A 168 -7.14 -19.17 -4.94
N VAL A 169 -8.46 -19.03 -5.09
CA VAL A 169 -9.14 -18.88 -6.39
C VAL A 169 -9.77 -17.50 -6.49
N MET A 170 -9.91 -17.00 -7.71
CA MET A 170 -10.53 -15.71 -7.97
C MET A 170 -11.98 -15.71 -7.44
N PRO A 171 -12.37 -14.77 -6.55
CA PRO A 171 -13.67 -14.86 -5.89
C PRO A 171 -14.84 -14.41 -6.77
N LYS A 172 -14.61 -13.51 -7.75
CA LYS A 172 -15.67 -13.02 -8.66
C LYS A 172 -15.11 -12.49 -9.98
N GLY A 173 -16.01 -12.19 -10.92
CA GLY A 173 -15.67 -11.61 -12.23
C GLY A 173 -15.38 -12.67 -13.30
N LYS A 174 -14.78 -12.23 -14.42
CA LYS A 174 -14.52 -13.08 -15.60
C LYS A 174 -13.71 -14.34 -15.28
N TYR A 175 -12.84 -14.29 -14.27
CA TYR A 175 -11.94 -15.38 -13.90
C TYR A 175 -12.38 -16.13 -12.64
N ALA A 176 -13.62 -15.94 -12.17
CA ALA A 176 -14.11 -16.57 -10.95
C ALA A 176 -13.87 -18.09 -10.92
N GLY A 177 -13.39 -18.61 -9.78
CA GLY A 177 -13.08 -20.03 -9.57
C GLY A 177 -11.73 -20.50 -10.11
N GLN A 178 -11.00 -19.66 -10.87
CA GLN A 178 -9.66 -20.02 -11.38
C GLN A 178 -8.57 -19.71 -10.34
N LYS A 179 -7.51 -20.55 -10.31
CA LYS A 179 -6.37 -20.39 -9.40
C LYS A 179 -5.66 -19.04 -9.64
N ILE A 180 -5.44 -18.29 -8.56
CA ILE A 180 -4.70 -17.02 -8.58
C ILE A 180 -3.19 -17.33 -8.68
N ASP A 181 -2.45 -16.51 -9.42
CA ASP A 181 -0.99 -16.58 -9.48
C ASP A 181 -0.37 -15.96 -8.22
N THR A 182 0.10 -16.80 -7.32
CA THR A 182 0.66 -16.42 -6.02
C THR A 182 2.18 -16.57 -6.00
N SER A 183 2.84 -16.71 -7.17
CA SER A 183 4.29 -16.96 -7.29
C SER A 183 5.17 -15.76 -6.88
N GLU A 184 4.70 -14.54 -7.11
CA GLU A 184 5.42 -13.30 -6.76
C GLU A 184 4.69 -12.43 -5.72
N ARG A 185 3.38 -12.62 -5.55
CA ARG A 185 2.51 -11.70 -4.80
C ARG A 185 1.61 -12.48 -3.88
N ARG A 186 1.93 -12.42 -2.58
CA ARG A 186 1.17 -13.04 -1.51
C ARG A 186 0.93 -12.02 -0.41
N ALA A 187 -0.23 -12.11 0.21
CA ALA A 187 -0.46 -11.44 1.47
C ALA A 187 0.29 -12.16 2.60
N LEU A 188 0.59 -11.45 3.69
CA LEU A 188 1.16 -12.07 4.87
C LEU A 188 0.21 -13.11 5.45
N THR A 189 0.77 -14.08 6.16
CA THR A 189 0.01 -15.02 6.99
C THR A 189 0.56 -14.96 8.40
N ILE A 190 -0.20 -14.36 9.34
CA ILE A 190 0.27 -14.19 10.71
C ILE A 190 0.24 -15.53 11.45
N LEU A 191 1.40 -15.92 11.95
CA LEU A 191 1.58 -17.13 12.75
C LEU A 191 1.22 -16.81 14.20
N ARG A 192 0.44 -17.69 14.84
CA ARG A 192 -0.06 -17.51 16.21
C ARG A 192 0.09 -18.83 16.98
N GLY A 193 0.20 -18.74 18.31
CA GLY A 193 0.28 -19.92 19.20
C GLY A 193 1.46 -20.83 18.83
N GLU A 194 1.20 -22.13 18.72
CA GLU A 194 2.18 -23.16 18.38
C GLU A 194 2.95 -22.87 17.08
N ALA A 195 2.32 -22.27 16.07
CA ALA A 195 2.98 -21.94 14.80
C ALA A 195 4.01 -20.81 14.94
N ALA A 196 3.88 -19.95 15.96
CA ALA A 196 4.82 -18.86 16.24
C ALA A 196 5.87 -19.21 17.30
N ALA A 197 5.62 -20.26 18.10
CA ALA A 197 6.52 -20.69 19.19
C ALA A 197 7.98 -20.89 18.77
N PRO A 198 8.30 -21.49 17.60
CA PRO A 198 9.68 -21.73 17.17
C PRO A 198 10.52 -20.44 17.00
N PHE A 199 9.86 -19.29 16.86
CA PHE A 199 10.50 -18.00 16.62
C PHE A 199 10.62 -17.13 17.87
N ALA A 200 10.09 -17.62 19.01
CA ALA A 200 10.08 -16.96 20.32
C ALA A 200 9.83 -15.43 20.22
N PRO A 201 8.66 -15.00 19.71
CA PRO A 201 8.35 -13.58 19.61
C PRO A 201 8.27 -12.94 20.99
N LYS A 202 8.86 -11.75 21.13
CA LYS A 202 8.69 -10.91 22.32
C LYS A 202 7.33 -10.20 22.28
N ASP A 203 6.92 -9.65 23.41
CA ASP A 203 5.72 -8.83 23.50
C ASP A 203 5.76 -7.69 22.46
N GLY A 204 4.70 -7.59 21.67
CA GLY A 204 4.57 -6.61 20.59
C GLY A 204 5.22 -7.00 19.25
N GLU A 205 5.96 -8.11 19.18
CA GLU A 205 6.49 -8.64 17.92
C GLU A 205 5.43 -9.49 17.18
N ILE A 206 5.40 -9.39 15.86
CA ILE A 206 4.51 -10.18 15.00
C ILE A 206 5.34 -11.13 14.15
N VAL A 207 4.99 -12.42 14.15
CA VAL A 207 5.58 -13.41 13.24
C VAL A 207 4.63 -13.66 12.08
N ALA A 208 5.12 -13.58 10.85
CA ALA A 208 4.31 -13.80 9.66
C ALA A 208 5.07 -14.53 8.55
N ALA A 209 4.40 -15.43 7.83
CA ALA A 209 4.89 -16.03 6.59
C ALA A 209 4.58 -15.14 5.37
N ASN A 210 5.07 -15.55 4.20
CA ASN A 210 4.86 -14.90 2.91
C ASN A 210 5.48 -13.50 2.76
N PHE A 211 6.50 -13.18 3.57
CA PHE A 211 7.29 -11.97 3.38
C PHE A 211 8.26 -12.14 2.21
N ARG A 212 8.25 -11.22 1.24
CA ARG A 212 9.10 -11.34 0.04
C ARG A 212 10.47 -10.70 0.25
N HIS A 213 11.53 -11.48 0.07
CA HIS A 213 12.91 -10.99 0.12
C HIS A 213 13.81 -11.76 -0.84
N ASP A 214 14.58 -11.04 -1.65
CA ASP A 214 15.55 -11.57 -2.61
C ASP A 214 14.98 -12.71 -3.49
N GLY A 215 13.77 -12.48 -4.02
CA GLY A 215 13.10 -13.40 -4.94
C GLY A 215 12.45 -14.62 -4.28
N LYS A 216 12.42 -14.72 -2.95
CA LYS A 216 11.84 -15.85 -2.21
C LYS A 216 10.86 -15.37 -1.14
N PHE A 217 10.01 -16.27 -0.68
CA PHE A 217 9.15 -16.06 0.48
C PHE A 217 9.84 -16.53 1.76
N TRP A 218 9.66 -15.75 2.83
CA TRP A 218 10.28 -15.93 4.12
C TRP A 218 9.23 -15.84 5.22
N ILE A 219 9.53 -16.49 6.35
CA ILE A 219 8.93 -16.11 7.61
C ILE A 219 9.70 -14.92 8.17
N VAL A 220 8.99 -13.91 8.66
CA VAL A 220 9.55 -12.69 9.19
C VAL A 220 9.04 -12.45 10.60
N LYS A 221 9.93 -12.01 11.49
CA LYS A 221 9.59 -11.47 12.81
C LYS A 221 9.72 -9.95 12.78
N LEU A 222 8.63 -9.27 13.12
CA LEU A 222 8.42 -7.84 12.91
C LEU A 222 8.31 -7.11 14.27
N PRO A 223 9.29 -6.27 14.64
CA PRO A 223 9.26 -5.48 15.87
C PRO A 223 8.50 -4.17 15.67
N ALA A 224 7.20 -4.14 15.93
CA ALA A 224 6.35 -2.98 15.68
C ALA A 224 6.77 -1.71 16.45
N ASP A 225 7.26 -1.87 17.68
CA ASP A 225 7.76 -0.76 18.51
C ASP A 225 9.06 -0.15 17.98
N ALA A 226 9.76 -0.82 17.06
CA ALA A 226 11.02 -0.38 16.48
C ALA A 226 10.86 0.52 15.25
N VAL A 227 9.63 0.77 14.77
CA VAL A 227 9.39 1.64 13.61
C VAL A 227 9.79 3.08 13.94
N GLU A 228 10.83 3.57 13.27
CA GLU A 228 11.39 4.91 13.42
C GLU A 228 10.70 5.91 12.49
N ARG A 229 10.49 5.52 11.22
CA ARG A 229 9.94 6.41 10.18
C ARG A 229 8.93 5.67 9.31
N VAL A 230 7.93 6.42 8.86
CA VAL A 230 6.95 5.97 7.86
C VAL A 230 7.14 6.86 6.64
N ILE A 231 7.46 6.25 5.51
CA ILE A 231 7.77 6.93 4.26
C ILE A 231 6.69 6.54 3.25
N PHE A 232 6.04 7.54 2.67
CA PHE A 232 5.11 7.32 1.56
C PHE A 232 5.90 7.29 0.26
N GLU A 233 5.69 6.27 -0.55
CA GLU A 233 6.35 6.11 -1.85
C GLU A 233 5.32 6.20 -2.97
N LYS A 234 5.71 6.79 -4.11
CA LYS A 234 4.86 6.94 -5.30
C LYS A 234 5.68 6.81 -6.58
N TRP A 235 5.13 6.18 -7.60
CA TRP A 235 5.59 6.34 -8.99
C TRP A 235 4.44 6.30 -9.97
N ASP A 236 4.64 6.88 -11.15
CA ASP A 236 3.63 6.91 -12.21
C ASP A 236 3.81 5.69 -13.16
N PHE A 237 2.70 5.09 -13.60
CA PHE A 237 2.74 3.92 -14.49
C PHE A 237 3.21 4.24 -15.92
N GLY A 238 3.41 5.52 -16.28
CA GLY A 238 3.89 5.96 -17.59
C GLY A 238 2.87 5.82 -18.72
N GLU A 239 2.00 4.81 -18.63
CA GLU A 239 0.82 4.65 -19.49
C GLU A 239 -0.28 5.60 -19.02
N LYS A 240 -0.53 6.62 -19.83
CA LYS A 240 -1.53 7.66 -19.51
C LYS A 240 -2.79 7.56 -20.35
N GLN A 241 -2.72 6.94 -21.53
CA GLN A 241 -3.85 6.88 -22.46
C GLN A 241 -4.64 5.60 -22.28
N VAL A 242 -5.94 5.74 -22.03
CA VAL A 242 -6.90 4.66 -22.15
C VAL A 242 -7.66 4.84 -23.45
N ARG A 243 -7.45 3.88 -24.36
CA ARG A 243 -8.12 3.85 -25.66
C ARG A 243 -9.15 2.74 -25.68
N LEU A 244 -10.42 3.11 -25.56
CA LEU A 244 -11.54 2.19 -25.74
C LEU A 244 -11.92 2.17 -27.22
N SER A 245 -11.76 1.01 -27.86
CA SER A 245 -12.16 0.81 -29.25
C SER A 245 -13.26 -0.24 -29.35
N MET A 246 -14.26 0.00 -30.18
CA MET A 246 -15.33 -0.93 -30.51
C MET A 246 -15.49 -0.97 -32.03
N PHE A 247 -15.56 -2.17 -32.62
CA PHE A 247 -15.64 -2.38 -34.07
C PHE A 247 -14.53 -1.64 -34.86
N GLY A 248 -13.30 -1.65 -34.34
CA GLY A 248 -12.16 -0.96 -34.96
C GLY A 248 -12.21 0.58 -34.86
N LYS A 249 -13.25 1.17 -34.27
CA LYS A 249 -13.38 2.62 -34.05
C LYS A 249 -13.09 2.95 -32.59
N THR A 250 -12.24 3.94 -32.35
CA THR A 250 -11.99 4.45 -31.00
C THR A 250 -13.20 5.24 -30.53
N LEU A 251 -13.89 4.72 -29.52
CA LEU A 251 -15.07 5.34 -28.93
C LEU A 251 -14.70 6.35 -27.86
N LEU A 252 -13.66 6.06 -27.07
CA LEU A 252 -13.20 6.92 -26.00
C LEU A 252 -11.68 6.86 -25.96
N ASP A 253 -11.05 8.01 -26.19
CA ASP A 253 -9.63 8.20 -25.98
C ASP A 253 -9.49 9.27 -24.92
N PHE A 254 -9.02 8.88 -23.74
CA PHE A 254 -8.81 9.82 -22.65
C PHE A 254 -7.52 9.50 -21.93
N GLU A 255 -6.82 10.57 -21.58
CA GLU A 255 -5.68 10.49 -20.69
C GLU A 255 -6.22 10.31 -19.28
N LEU A 256 -6.07 9.12 -18.70
CA LEU A 256 -6.28 8.95 -17.26
C LEU A 256 -5.21 9.78 -16.58
N PHE A 257 -5.59 10.94 -16.06
CA PHE A 257 -4.71 11.81 -15.30
C PHE A 257 -4.02 10.97 -14.21
N HIS A 258 -2.72 10.76 -14.40
CA HIS A 258 -1.78 10.10 -13.48
C HIS A 258 -2.34 8.85 -12.78
N VAL A 259 -2.29 7.70 -13.46
CA VAL A 259 -2.30 6.42 -12.75
C VAL A 259 -0.96 6.29 -12.04
N ALA A 260 -0.97 6.43 -10.73
CA ALA A 260 0.18 6.24 -9.88
C ALA A 260 0.01 4.98 -9.04
N HIS A 261 1.12 4.32 -8.74
CA HIS A 261 1.18 3.33 -7.68
C HIS A 261 1.74 3.99 -6.42
N THR A 262 1.24 3.58 -5.26
CA THR A 262 1.73 4.08 -3.97
C THR A 262 1.97 2.94 -3.00
N GLU A 263 2.98 3.10 -2.16
CA GLU A 263 3.38 2.11 -1.15
C GLU A 263 3.73 2.84 0.15
N LEU A 264 3.75 2.10 1.27
CA LEU A 264 4.25 2.59 2.55
C LEU A 264 5.51 1.84 2.90
N ARG A 265 6.61 2.58 3.07
CA ARG A 265 7.88 2.07 3.58
C ARG A 265 7.96 2.35 5.07
N PHE A 266 8.32 1.33 5.84
CA PHE A 266 8.56 1.41 7.27
C PHE A 266 10.06 1.21 7.50
N LYS A 267 10.70 2.23 8.07
CA LYS A 267 12.10 2.16 8.49
C LYS A 267 12.17 1.90 10.00
N PHE A 268 12.96 0.92 10.40
CA PHE A 268 13.21 0.56 11.79
C PHE A 268 14.41 1.33 12.36
N ARG A 269 14.49 1.41 13.69
CA ARG A 269 15.69 1.86 14.40
C ARG A 269 16.84 0.90 14.13
N ASP A 270 18.06 1.45 14.02
CA ASP A 270 19.27 0.69 13.74
C ASP A 270 19.42 -0.52 14.68
N GLY A 271 19.68 -1.70 14.11
CA GLY A 271 19.83 -2.96 14.85
C GLY A 271 18.52 -3.59 15.36
N SER A 272 17.38 -2.92 15.25
CA SER A 272 16.06 -3.40 15.70
C SER A 272 15.13 -3.71 14.53
N GLY A 273 15.68 -4.23 13.45
CA GLY A 273 14.98 -4.47 12.19
C GLY A 273 14.15 -5.77 12.16
N ALA A 274 13.49 -6.01 11.02
CA ALA A 274 12.77 -7.25 10.79
C ALA A 274 13.75 -8.43 10.60
N THR A 275 13.51 -9.54 11.27
CA THR A 275 14.38 -10.72 11.24
C THR A 275 13.79 -11.80 10.34
N LEU A 276 14.60 -12.44 9.50
CA LEU A 276 14.14 -13.43 8.52
C LEU A 276 14.46 -14.86 8.95
N TYR A 277 13.56 -15.77 8.59
CA TYR A 277 13.67 -17.20 8.79
C TYR A 277 13.22 -17.94 7.52
N PRO A 278 13.86 -19.06 7.15
CA PRO A 278 13.46 -19.84 5.98
C PRO A 278 11.96 -20.19 6.06
N GLN A 279 11.26 -20.10 4.93
CA GLN A 279 9.85 -20.48 4.89
C GLN A 279 9.72 -22.00 4.74
N ARG A 280 9.36 -22.68 5.83
CA ARG A 280 9.00 -24.10 5.88
C ARG A 280 8.13 -24.40 7.11
N SER A 281 7.69 -25.65 7.24
CA SER A 281 7.08 -26.12 8.48
C SER A 281 8.16 -26.33 9.54
N TYR A 282 7.84 -25.94 10.78
CA TYR A 282 8.71 -26.05 11.94
C TYR A 282 7.99 -26.86 13.02
N ALA A 283 8.72 -27.72 13.74
CA ALA A 283 8.18 -28.34 14.94
C ALA A 283 8.08 -27.29 16.06
N VAL A 284 7.12 -27.45 16.99
CA VAL A 284 6.80 -26.44 18.02
C VAL A 284 8.00 -26.14 18.93
N ASP A 285 8.81 -27.16 19.22
CA ASP A 285 10.02 -27.13 20.06
C ASP A 285 11.31 -26.90 19.26
N GLU A 286 11.20 -26.67 17.94
CA GLU A 286 12.36 -26.45 17.08
C GLU A 286 12.96 -25.06 17.33
N VAL A 287 14.26 -25.03 17.66
CA VAL A 287 15.00 -23.77 17.77
C VAL A 287 15.40 -23.29 16.38
N VAL A 288 14.77 -22.22 15.91
CA VAL A 288 15.02 -21.67 14.57
C VAL A 288 16.04 -20.55 14.62
N GLN A 289 17.09 -20.67 13.81
CA GLN A 289 18.07 -19.60 13.64
C GLN A 289 17.61 -18.59 12.59
N ALA A 290 17.78 -17.31 12.92
CA ALA A 290 17.60 -16.21 11.98
C ALA A 290 18.65 -16.26 10.87
N VAL A 291 18.29 -15.76 9.69
CA VAL A 291 19.17 -15.70 8.53
C VAL A 291 19.55 -14.25 8.22
N GLY A 292 20.85 -13.99 8.24
CA GLY A 292 21.42 -12.68 7.90
C GLY A 292 21.16 -11.60 8.96
N GLU A 293 21.51 -10.37 8.60
CA GLU A 293 21.30 -9.20 9.46
C GLU A 293 19.84 -8.73 9.44
N PRO A 294 19.33 -8.14 10.55
CA PRO A 294 17.99 -7.57 10.59
C PRO A 294 17.76 -6.51 9.50
N LEU A 295 16.64 -6.65 8.78
CA LEU A 295 16.23 -5.72 7.73
C LEU A 295 15.79 -4.38 8.34
N GLN A 296 16.47 -3.30 7.94
CA GLN A 296 16.18 -1.95 8.44
C GLN A 296 14.97 -1.29 7.78
N ASP A 297 14.55 -1.78 6.60
CA ASP A 297 13.46 -1.18 5.84
C ASP A 297 12.61 -2.26 5.19
N ILE A 298 11.29 -2.15 5.36
CA ILE A 298 10.31 -2.98 4.67
C ILE A 298 9.23 -2.13 4.03
N VAL A 299 8.57 -2.69 3.01
CA VAL A 299 7.58 -1.99 2.20
C VAL A 299 6.27 -2.77 2.20
N ASN A 300 5.19 -2.09 2.58
CA ASN A 300 3.81 -2.52 2.40
C ASN A 300 3.28 -1.99 1.07
N SER A 301 2.73 -2.88 0.26
CA SER A 301 2.18 -2.55 -1.05
C SER A 301 0.90 -3.32 -1.32
N ILE A 302 -0.14 -2.66 -1.83
CA ILE A 302 -1.31 -3.33 -2.38
C ILE A 302 -1.11 -3.52 -3.88
N GLU A 303 -1.10 -4.76 -4.34
CA GLU A 303 -0.90 -5.11 -5.74
C GLU A 303 -2.16 -5.73 -6.33
N ALA A 304 -2.36 -5.51 -7.63
CA ALA A 304 -3.31 -6.28 -8.41
C ALA A 304 -2.71 -7.67 -8.73
N VAL A 305 -3.40 -8.75 -8.40
CA VAL A 305 -3.01 -10.13 -8.72
C VAL A 305 -4.11 -10.80 -9.54
N SER A 306 -3.72 -11.57 -10.56
CA SER A 306 -4.66 -12.29 -11.44
C SER A 306 -4.34 -13.77 -11.48
N ILE A 307 -5.01 -14.49 -12.38
CA ILE A 307 -4.64 -15.84 -12.77
C ILE A 307 -3.31 -15.84 -13.56
N PRO A 308 -2.61 -16.97 -13.67
CA PRO A 308 -1.38 -17.07 -14.45
C PRO A 308 -1.55 -16.57 -15.89
N GLY A 309 -0.59 -15.77 -16.37
CA GLY A 309 -0.57 -15.25 -17.73
C GLY A 309 -1.42 -13.99 -17.99
N VAL A 310 -2.23 -13.53 -17.02
CA VAL A 310 -3.01 -12.30 -17.16
C VAL A 310 -2.26 -11.12 -16.54
N ALA A 311 -1.68 -10.27 -17.39
CA ALA A 311 -1.03 -9.04 -16.98
C ALA A 311 -2.02 -7.97 -16.51
N PHE A 312 -1.54 -7.04 -15.68
CA PHE A 312 -2.33 -5.88 -15.28
C PHE A 312 -2.74 -5.04 -16.50
N SER A 313 -3.99 -4.59 -16.51
CA SER A 313 -4.49 -3.58 -17.44
C SER A 313 -5.41 -2.61 -16.70
N VAL A 314 -5.42 -1.35 -17.12
CA VAL A 314 -6.30 -0.33 -16.52
C VAL A 314 -7.76 -0.78 -16.59
N TRP A 315 -8.19 -1.31 -17.74
CA TRP A 315 -9.55 -1.83 -17.90
C TRP A 315 -9.85 -3.02 -16.97
N GLY A 316 -8.92 -3.97 -16.83
CA GLY A 316 -9.10 -5.06 -15.87
C GLY A 316 -9.19 -4.56 -14.42
N GLY A 317 -8.43 -3.52 -14.08
CA GLY A 317 -8.50 -2.84 -12.78
C GLY A 317 -9.80 -2.07 -12.57
N LEU A 318 -10.50 -1.66 -13.63
CA LEU A 318 -11.83 -1.04 -13.55
C LEU A 318 -12.97 -2.07 -13.51
N THR A 319 -12.74 -3.27 -14.02
CA THR A 319 -13.75 -4.32 -14.18
C THR A 319 -13.62 -5.48 -13.20
N ASN A 320 -12.83 -5.31 -12.13
CA ASN A 320 -12.57 -6.34 -11.11
C ASN A 320 -12.06 -7.65 -11.73
N GLN A 321 -11.00 -7.58 -12.55
CA GLN A 321 -10.32 -8.77 -13.10
C GLN A 321 -9.13 -9.23 -12.23
N PHE A 322 -8.90 -8.54 -11.12
CA PHE A 322 -7.77 -8.74 -10.24
C PHE A 322 -8.26 -8.79 -8.79
N VAL A 323 -7.59 -9.57 -7.95
CA VAL A 323 -7.68 -9.43 -6.49
C VAL A 323 -6.64 -8.43 -6.01
N ALA A 324 -6.92 -7.78 -4.89
CA ALA A 324 -5.96 -6.95 -4.17
C ALA A 324 -5.17 -7.85 -3.22
N SER A 325 -3.84 -7.87 -3.37
CA SER A 325 -2.93 -8.51 -2.42
C SER A 325 -2.16 -7.43 -1.70
N ARG A 326 -2.40 -7.25 -0.41
CA ARG A 326 -1.57 -6.41 0.44
C ARG A 326 -0.35 -7.22 0.86
N ARG A 327 0.79 -7.00 0.20
CA ARG A 327 2.03 -7.75 0.44
C ARG A 327 3.05 -6.92 1.20
N PHE A 328 3.95 -7.62 1.90
CA PHE A 328 5.14 -7.05 2.49
C PHE A 328 6.40 -7.61 1.84
N LYS A 329 7.39 -6.74 1.64
CA LYS A 329 8.68 -7.09 1.05
C LYS A 329 9.81 -6.25 1.64
N SER A 330 11.05 -6.70 1.53
CA SER A 330 12.18 -5.86 1.91
C SER A 330 12.32 -4.66 0.96
N LEU A 331 12.94 -3.58 1.43
CA LEU A 331 13.25 -2.45 0.55
C LEU A 331 14.14 -2.85 -0.63
N ARG A 332 15.07 -3.80 -0.43
CA ARG A 332 15.93 -4.34 -1.49
C ARG A 332 15.13 -5.01 -2.60
N GLU A 333 14.14 -5.83 -2.23
CA GLU A 333 13.24 -6.44 -3.21
C GLU A 333 12.38 -5.36 -3.90
N ASN A 334 11.89 -4.36 -3.17
CA ASN A 334 11.15 -3.26 -3.79
C ASN A 334 12.00 -2.49 -4.81
N TYR A 335 13.24 -2.17 -4.45
CA TYR A 335 14.19 -1.50 -5.34
C TYR A 335 14.42 -2.33 -6.61
N TYR A 336 14.67 -3.63 -6.46
CA TYR A 336 14.85 -4.55 -7.58
C TYR A 336 13.65 -4.51 -8.52
N GLU A 337 12.44 -4.67 -7.99
CA GLU A 337 11.23 -4.69 -8.81
C GLU A 337 10.96 -3.35 -9.48
N ARG A 338 10.96 -2.24 -8.72
CA ARG A 338 10.48 -0.94 -9.21
C ARG A 338 11.56 -0.17 -9.96
N VAL A 339 12.74 -0.02 -9.35
CA VAL A 339 13.81 0.82 -9.91
C VAL A 339 14.60 0.03 -10.95
N THR A 340 14.98 -1.22 -10.65
CA THR A 340 15.85 -1.99 -11.55
C THR A 340 15.06 -2.64 -12.69
N ARG A 341 14.05 -3.47 -12.38
CA ARG A 341 13.27 -4.26 -13.36
C ARG A 341 12.28 -3.40 -14.14
N GLU A 342 11.47 -2.60 -13.45
CA GLU A 342 10.44 -1.76 -14.07
C GLU A 342 10.93 -0.36 -14.48
N ARG A 343 12.16 0.02 -14.12
CA ARG A 343 12.78 1.33 -14.45
C ARG A 343 11.93 2.53 -14.03
N ARG A 344 11.30 2.44 -12.87
CA ARG A 344 10.43 3.49 -12.32
C ARG A 344 11.22 4.51 -11.53
N HIS A 345 10.76 5.76 -11.62
CA HIS A 345 11.19 6.84 -10.73
C HIS A 345 10.28 6.87 -9.51
N VAL A 346 10.79 6.40 -8.36
CA VAL A 346 10.03 6.32 -7.11
C VAL A 346 10.31 7.55 -6.26
N GLU A 347 9.30 8.41 -6.14
CA GLU A 347 9.29 9.58 -5.27
C GLU A 347 8.96 9.16 -3.83
N GLN A 348 9.49 9.89 -2.85
CA GLN A 348 9.41 9.52 -1.43
C GLN A 348 9.11 10.75 -0.56
N TRP A 349 8.25 10.59 0.45
CA TRP A 349 7.96 11.61 1.46
C TRP A 349 7.95 11.01 2.86
N ASP A 350 8.75 11.60 3.76
CA ASP A 350 8.75 11.26 5.17
C ASP A 350 7.52 11.84 5.88
N LEU A 351 6.71 10.95 6.46
CA LEU A 351 5.44 11.32 7.07
C LEU A 351 5.66 11.80 8.51
N LEU A 352 5.09 12.97 8.82
CA LEU A 352 5.08 13.53 10.16
C LEU A 352 4.08 12.76 11.04
N MET A 353 4.61 11.81 11.82
CA MET A 353 3.85 11.01 12.77
C MET A 353 4.62 10.91 14.09
N ASP A 354 3.92 10.87 15.21
CA ASP A 354 4.47 10.45 16.50
C ASP A 354 4.64 8.92 16.54
N ASP A 355 5.42 8.42 17.50
CA ASP A 355 5.80 7.01 17.55
C ASP A 355 4.61 6.06 17.78
N ASP A 356 3.61 6.49 18.55
CA ASP A 356 2.39 5.70 18.76
C ASP A 356 1.61 5.51 17.46
N ARG A 357 1.47 6.58 16.65
CA ARG A 357 0.82 6.49 15.33
C ARG A 357 1.61 5.64 14.35
N LYS A 358 2.95 5.74 14.33
CA LYS A 358 3.78 4.90 13.46
C LYS A 358 3.58 3.42 13.77
N ARG A 359 3.64 3.06 15.06
CA ARG A 359 3.40 1.70 15.54
C ARG A 359 2.00 1.20 15.20
N LYS A 360 0.97 2.00 15.46
CA LYS A 360 -0.43 1.64 15.13
C LYS A 360 -0.60 1.44 13.63
N LEU A 361 -0.03 2.32 12.81
CA LEU A 361 -0.10 2.22 11.34
C LEU A 361 0.54 0.92 10.85
N PHE A 362 1.72 0.61 11.40
CA PHE A 362 2.45 -0.60 11.07
C PHE A 362 1.67 -1.87 11.45
N ASN A 363 1.19 -1.95 12.70
CA ASN A 363 0.38 -3.08 13.16
C ASN A 363 -0.87 -3.25 12.31
N GLN A 364 -1.59 -2.17 12.03
CA GLN A 364 -2.77 -2.21 11.17
C GLN A 364 -2.42 -2.69 9.75
N ALA A 365 -1.27 -2.27 9.20
CA ALA A 365 -0.84 -2.70 7.87
C ALA A 365 -0.57 -4.21 7.80
N VAL A 366 0.04 -4.77 8.85
CA VAL A 366 0.33 -6.20 8.98
C VAL A 366 -0.97 -7.00 9.19
N LEU A 367 -1.85 -6.54 10.08
CA LEU A 367 -3.14 -7.18 10.34
C LEU A 367 -4.03 -7.18 9.11
N GLU A 368 -4.19 -6.03 8.43
CA GLU A 368 -4.98 -5.96 7.20
C GLU A 368 -4.40 -6.82 6.08
N SER A 369 -3.08 -7.12 6.09
CA SER A 369 -2.48 -8.02 5.12
C SER A 369 -2.98 -9.46 5.32
N ASP A 370 -2.95 -9.95 6.56
CA ASP A 370 -3.48 -11.26 6.94
C ASP A 370 -4.99 -11.38 6.71
N GLU A 371 -5.75 -10.36 7.14
CA GLU A 371 -7.21 -10.32 7.07
C GLU A 371 -7.74 -10.24 5.63
N ASP A 372 -7.15 -9.38 4.79
CA ASP A 372 -7.56 -9.23 3.38
C ASP A 372 -7.26 -10.51 2.58
N GLY A 373 -6.10 -11.14 2.85
CA GLY A 373 -5.60 -12.28 2.11
C GLY A 373 -5.64 -12.05 0.60
N LEU A 374 -6.38 -12.89 -0.12
CA LEU A 374 -6.67 -12.75 -1.55
C LEU A 374 -8.19 -12.71 -1.82
N ARG A 375 -8.97 -12.19 -0.87
CA ARG A 375 -10.44 -12.19 -0.91
C ARG A 375 -11.04 -10.90 -1.47
N THR A 376 -10.30 -9.80 -1.37
CA THR A 376 -10.75 -8.47 -1.81
C THR A 376 -10.46 -8.28 -3.29
N MET A 377 -11.45 -7.85 -4.07
CA MET A 377 -11.20 -7.50 -5.47
C MET A 377 -10.50 -6.16 -5.59
N TYR A 378 -9.46 -6.13 -6.41
CA TYR A 378 -8.77 -4.90 -6.78
C TYR A 378 -9.66 -4.08 -7.70
N HIS A 379 -9.82 -2.81 -7.35
CA HIS A 379 -10.56 -1.86 -8.17
C HIS A 379 -9.88 -0.49 -8.16
N LEU A 380 -9.54 0.04 -9.33
CA LEU A 380 -8.70 1.22 -9.49
C LEU A 380 -9.12 2.44 -8.65
N PHE A 381 -10.43 2.64 -8.48
CA PHE A 381 -11.00 3.76 -7.72
C PHE A 381 -11.51 3.44 -6.31
N ARG A 382 -11.55 2.17 -5.93
CA ARG A 382 -12.20 1.74 -4.66
C ARG A 382 -11.23 1.00 -3.74
N HIS A 383 -10.50 0.05 -4.31
CA HIS A 383 -9.55 -0.84 -3.63
C HIS A 383 -8.28 -0.95 -4.47
N SER A 384 -7.56 0.17 -4.61
CA SER A 384 -6.28 0.27 -5.30
C SER A 384 -5.15 0.57 -4.31
N CYS A 385 -3.91 0.47 -4.76
CA CYS A 385 -2.72 0.86 -4.00
C CYS A 385 -2.86 2.24 -3.36
N THR A 386 -3.36 3.23 -4.09
CA THR A 386 -3.55 4.58 -3.59
C THR A 386 -4.69 4.70 -2.59
N THR A 387 -5.86 4.14 -2.89
CA THR A 387 -7.00 4.29 -1.98
C THR A 387 -6.80 3.54 -0.68
N GLU A 388 -6.18 2.35 -0.72
CA GLU A 388 -5.92 1.53 0.46
C GLU A 388 -4.77 2.09 1.30
N ALA A 389 -3.71 2.65 0.70
CA ALA A 389 -2.67 3.35 1.47
C ALA A 389 -3.25 4.54 2.27
N PHE A 390 -4.11 5.34 1.64
CA PHE A 390 -4.77 6.44 2.36
C PHE A 390 -5.81 5.96 3.37
N ARG A 391 -6.53 4.87 3.09
CA ARG A 391 -7.46 4.27 4.06
C ARG A 391 -6.73 3.82 5.31
N LEU A 392 -5.57 3.20 5.14
CA LEU A 392 -4.71 2.73 6.22
C LEU A 392 -4.14 3.91 7.03
N ILE A 393 -3.70 4.99 6.37
CA ILE A 393 -3.32 6.22 7.07
C ILE A 393 -4.51 6.79 7.86
N ASP A 394 -5.69 6.86 7.24
CA ASP A 394 -6.88 7.47 7.82
C ASP A 394 -7.47 6.66 8.99
N SER A 395 -7.09 5.38 9.16
CA SER A 395 -7.56 4.52 10.25
C SER A 395 -6.87 4.82 11.58
N VAL A 396 -5.62 5.30 11.54
CA VAL A 396 -4.84 5.65 12.74
C VAL A 396 -4.80 7.15 13.03
N MET A 397 -5.25 7.95 12.09
CA MET A 397 -5.26 9.40 12.22
C MET A 397 -6.61 9.89 12.79
N ASN A 398 -6.54 10.54 13.95
CA ASN A 398 -7.70 11.19 14.55
C ASN A 398 -7.87 12.60 13.99
N TYR A 399 -8.46 12.69 12.78
CA TYR A 399 -8.91 13.97 12.27
C TYR A 399 -10.19 14.35 13.02
N GLY A 400 -10.16 15.44 13.81
CA GLY A 400 -11.36 15.96 14.46
C GLY A 400 -12.53 16.09 13.48
N ILE A 401 -13.77 15.99 13.98
CA ILE A 401 -15.05 15.90 13.23
C ILE A 401 -15.24 16.95 12.10
N ARG A 402 -14.46 18.03 12.07
CA ARG A 402 -14.66 19.19 11.20
C ARG A 402 -13.82 19.25 9.93
N THR A 403 -12.82 18.41 9.74
CA THR A 403 -11.83 18.65 8.69
C THR A 403 -12.01 17.72 7.49
N TRP A 404 -12.68 18.20 6.44
CA TRP A 404 -12.42 17.87 5.03
C TRP A 404 -12.58 16.41 4.55
N ARG A 405 -12.91 15.45 5.44
CA ARG A 405 -13.04 14.00 5.21
C ARG A 405 -14.01 13.60 4.06
N THR A 406 -14.87 14.52 3.63
CA THR A 406 -15.81 14.34 2.51
C THR A 406 -15.43 15.07 1.23
N PHE A 407 -14.68 16.18 1.31
CA PHE A 407 -14.44 17.04 0.14
C PHE A 407 -13.35 16.49 -0.80
N PHE A 408 -12.38 15.75 -0.24
CA PHE A 408 -11.29 15.11 -0.96
C PHE A 408 -11.40 13.59 -0.91
N LYS A 409 -12.59 13.00 -1.00
CA LYS A 409 -12.69 11.54 -1.09
C LYS A 409 -12.10 11.09 -2.44
N ARG A 410 -10.79 10.77 -2.43
CA ARG A 410 -10.11 9.85 -3.36
C ARG A 410 -9.76 10.41 -4.74
N MET A 411 -9.11 11.57 -4.82
CA MET A 411 -8.36 11.92 -6.05
C MET A 411 -6.92 11.40 -5.91
N PRO A 412 -6.59 10.24 -6.51
CA PRO A 412 -5.24 9.64 -6.42
C PRO A 412 -4.16 10.46 -7.15
N GLN A 413 -4.54 11.53 -7.85
CA GLN A 413 -3.71 12.29 -8.77
C GLN A 413 -2.65 13.16 -8.06
N PHE A 414 -2.94 13.63 -6.84
CA PHE A 414 -2.07 14.54 -6.10
C PHE A 414 -1.88 14.06 -4.66
N PRO A 415 -1.21 12.91 -4.43
CA PRO A 415 -1.05 12.36 -3.10
C PRO A 415 -0.33 13.33 -2.15
N GLU A 416 0.58 14.17 -2.67
CA GLU A 416 1.25 15.22 -1.90
C GLU A 416 0.27 16.21 -1.25
N LEU A 417 -0.70 16.72 -2.01
CA LEU A 417 -1.72 17.64 -1.49
C LEU A 417 -2.56 16.96 -0.41
N TYR A 418 -2.82 15.67 -0.57
CA TYR A 418 -3.58 14.86 0.37
C TYR A 418 -2.83 14.62 1.68
N LEU A 419 -1.53 14.33 1.61
CA LEU A 419 -0.68 14.17 2.78
C LEU A 419 -0.49 15.52 3.49
N TRP A 420 -0.30 16.61 2.73
CA TRP A 420 -0.22 17.96 3.27
C TRP A 420 -1.51 18.38 3.98
N ALA A 421 -2.68 18.16 3.37
CA ALA A 421 -3.97 18.48 3.97
C ALA A 421 -4.26 17.70 5.27
N ARG A 422 -3.59 16.56 5.46
CA ARG A 422 -3.63 15.74 6.69
C ARG A 422 -2.62 16.19 7.75
N GLY A 423 -1.81 17.21 7.46
CA GLY A 423 -0.73 17.65 8.33
C GLY A 423 0.45 16.66 8.39
N LEU A 424 0.54 15.73 7.43
CA LEU A 424 1.57 14.69 7.41
C LEU A 424 2.85 15.13 6.69
N LEU A 425 2.85 16.30 6.05
CA LEU A 425 4.03 16.84 5.38
C LEU A 425 4.49 18.14 6.03
N LYS A 426 5.81 18.32 6.12
CA LYS A 426 6.42 19.58 6.52
C LYS A 426 6.10 20.69 5.51
N PRO A 427 5.77 21.92 5.94
CA PRO A 427 5.61 23.06 5.05
C PRO A 427 6.85 23.28 4.16
N GLY A 428 6.64 23.78 2.94
CA GLY A 428 7.73 24.10 2.01
C GLY A 428 8.45 22.89 1.42
N GLY A 429 7.81 21.71 1.36
CA GLY A 429 8.37 20.53 0.70
C GLY A 429 9.47 19.79 1.46
N LYS A 430 9.75 20.15 2.72
CA LYS A 430 10.83 19.56 3.54
C LYS A 430 10.62 18.08 3.92
N SER A 431 9.45 17.51 3.66
CA SER A 431 9.21 16.07 3.80
C SER A 431 9.71 15.26 2.60
N ARG A 432 9.94 15.89 1.44
CA ARG A 432 10.38 15.20 0.23
C ARG A 432 11.79 14.66 0.44
N MET A 433 11.96 13.36 0.22
CA MET A 433 13.25 12.69 0.28
C MET A 433 13.87 12.57 -1.12
N LYS A 434 15.14 12.16 -1.18
CA LYS A 434 15.74 11.74 -2.45
C LYS A 434 14.89 10.60 -3.03
N PRO A 435 14.63 10.58 -4.36
CA PRO A 435 14.01 9.44 -5.01
C PRO A 435 14.73 8.13 -4.67
N LEU A 436 14.01 7.02 -4.53
CA LEU A 436 14.58 5.75 -4.04
C LEU A 436 15.79 5.29 -4.87
N GLY A 437 15.72 5.47 -6.19
CA GLY A 437 16.82 5.14 -7.10
C GLY A 437 18.12 5.92 -6.84
N LEU A 438 18.03 7.12 -6.27
CA LEU A 438 19.18 7.95 -5.88
C LEU A 438 19.57 7.77 -4.40
N GLU A 439 18.63 7.40 -3.53
CA GLU A 439 18.93 7.06 -2.13
C GLU A 439 19.77 5.78 -2.03
N LYS A 440 19.46 4.78 -2.86
CA LYS A 440 20.10 3.46 -2.87
C LYS A 440 20.86 3.22 -4.18
N GLU A 441 21.66 4.20 -4.59
CA GLU A 441 22.43 4.12 -5.84
C GLU A 441 23.44 2.96 -5.82
N GLU A 442 23.98 2.64 -4.65
CA GLU A 442 24.91 1.54 -4.41
C GLU A 442 24.33 0.16 -4.74
N TRP A 443 23.00 0.01 -4.72
CA TRP A 443 22.35 -1.27 -5.06
C TRP A 443 22.26 -1.53 -6.57
N ARG A 444 22.46 -0.52 -7.41
CA ARG A 444 22.23 -0.64 -8.86
C ARG A 444 23.05 -1.74 -9.50
N GLU A 445 24.34 -1.82 -9.20
CA GLU A 445 25.21 -2.80 -9.87
C GLU A 445 24.92 -4.22 -9.38
N VAL A 446 24.83 -4.42 -8.07
CA VAL A 446 24.52 -5.73 -7.46
C VAL A 446 23.20 -6.30 -8.01
N LEU A 447 22.18 -5.45 -8.18
CA LEU A 447 20.87 -5.89 -8.65
C LEU A 447 20.77 -6.03 -10.18
N ARG A 448 21.68 -5.40 -10.94
CA ARG A 448 21.80 -5.66 -12.39
C ARG A 448 22.34 -7.06 -12.65
N GLU A 449 23.28 -7.54 -11.84
CA GLU A 449 23.80 -8.90 -11.95
C GLU A 449 22.70 -9.93 -11.71
N ARG A 450 21.89 -9.75 -10.66
CA ARG A 450 20.69 -10.57 -10.43
C ARG A 450 19.78 -10.61 -11.65
N MET A 451 19.48 -9.45 -12.26
CA MET A 451 18.63 -9.41 -13.47
C MET A 451 19.23 -10.18 -14.65
N ARG A 452 20.55 -10.12 -14.84
CA ARG A 452 21.24 -10.88 -15.88
C ARG A 452 21.12 -12.39 -15.61
N SER A 453 21.39 -12.82 -14.39
CA SER A 453 21.24 -14.21 -13.95
C SER A 453 19.82 -14.73 -14.17
N GLU A 454 18.79 -14.00 -13.73
CA GLU A 454 17.39 -14.38 -13.93
C GLU A 454 17.01 -14.48 -15.43
N ARG A 455 17.57 -13.59 -16.27
CA ARG A 455 17.36 -13.64 -17.72
C ARG A 455 18.00 -14.88 -18.35
N ASP A 456 19.22 -15.20 -17.95
CA ASP A 456 19.94 -16.35 -18.50
C ASP A 456 19.32 -17.67 -18.04
N GLU A 457 18.83 -17.73 -16.80
CA GLU A 457 18.03 -18.86 -16.31
C GLU A 457 16.75 -19.05 -17.11
N ARG A 458 15.98 -17.98 -17.36
CA ARG A 458 14.78 -18.05 -18.21
C ARG A 458 15.09 -18.55 -19.62
N LYS A 459 16.23 -18.15 -20.19
CA LYS A 459 16.67 -18.64 -21.51
C LYS A 459 17.04 -20.12 -21.47
N ARG A 460 17.67 -20.58 -20.38
CA ARG A 460 18.01 -22.00 -20.19
C ARG A 460 16.75 -22.85 -20.11
N LEU A 461 15.81 -22.49 -19.23
CA LEU A 461 14.54 -23.21 -19.08
C LEU A 461 13.73 -23.27 -20.39
N LYS A 462 13.76 -22.19 -21.21
CA LYS A 462 13.11 -22.17 -22.53
C LYS A 462 13.80 -23.07 -23.57
N LYS A 463 15.07 -23.41 -23.40
CA LYS A 463 15.79 -24.34 -24.31
C LYS A 463 15.57 -25.80 -23.93
N GLU A 464 15.28 -26.08 -22.67
CA GLU A 464 15.12 -27.43 -22.12
C GLU A 464 13.69 -27.97 -22.25
N GLY A 465 12.68 -27.09 -22.37
CA GLY A 465 11.27 -27.43 -22.62
C GLY A 465 10.86 -27.09 -24.04
#